data_AF-A0A9Y4KJS1-F1
#
_entry.id   AF-A0A9Y4KJS1-F1
#
_cell.length_a   1.000
_cell.length_b   1.000
_cell.length_c   1.000
_cell.angle_alpha   90.00
_cell.angle_beta   90.00
_cell.angle_gamma   90.00
#
_symmetry.space_group_name_H-M   'P 1'
#
loop_
_entity.id
_entity.type
_entity.pdbx_description
1 polymer ?
#
loop_
_entity_poly.entity_id
_entity_poly.type
_entity_poly.pdbx_seq_one_letter_code
_entity_poly.pdbx_strand_id
1 'polypeptide(L)'
;MVGAPCPVGPGRSPATVRGLLPVAALFLLVLSSGADGQPCPAQCSCTGTTVDCHGQGLRSVPRNIPRNTERLDLNANNLTKITKADFAGLRHLRVLQLMENKITTIERGAFQDLKELERLRLNRNNLAVFPELLFLGTTKLYRL
;
A
#
# COMPACT_ATOMS: atom_id res chain seq x y z
N MET A 1 42.30 -3.87 15.06
CA MET A 1 42.87 -2.55 14.73
C MET A 1 44.37 -2.73 14.83
N VAL A 2 45.18 -2.72 13.78
CA VAL A 2 45.19 -1.94 12.54
C VAL A 2 45.98 -2.73 11.51
N GLY A 3 45.47 -2.85 10.29
CA GLY A 3 46.15 -3.50 9.18
C GLY A 3 45.77 -2.82 7.87
N ALA A 4 46.68 -1.96 7.41
CA ALA A 4 46.87 -1.47 6.04
C ALA A 4 48.40 -1.38 5.84
N PRO A 5 48.98 -1.28 4.63
CA PRO A 5 48.42 -1.19 3.28
C PRO A 5 49.07 -2.16 2.24
N CYS A 6 48.75 -1.93 0.96
CA CYS A 6 49.10 -2.61 -0.31
C CYS A 6 50.55 -3.13 -0.52
N PRO A 7 50.75 -3.89 -1.62
CA PRO A 7 51.66 -3.39 -2.65
C PRO A 7 51.13 -3.47 -4.09
N VAL A 8 51.76 -2.66 -4.93
CA VAL A 8 51.45 -2.30 -6.33
C VAL A 8 52.37 -3.06 -7.30
N GLY A 9 51.78 -3.70 -8.33
CA GLY A 9 52.30 -3.98 -9.69
C GLY A 9 53.61 -4.78 -9.86
N PRO A 10 54.14 -4.97 -11.09
CA PRO A 10 53.63 -4.64 -12.44
C PRO A 10 53.71 -5.82 -13.45
N GLY A 11 53.18 -5.66 -14.68
CA GLY A 11 53.46 -6.60 -15.78
C GLY A 11 52.66 -6.40 -17.06
N ARG A 12 53.03 -5.42 -17.88
CA ARG A 12 52.62 -5.24 -19.30
C ARG A 12 53.47 -6.17 -20.18
N SER A 13 52.95 -6.96 -21.12
CA SER A 13 52.61 -6.59 -22.52
C SER A 13 52.15 -7.87 -23.30
N PRO A 14 51.99 -7.87 -24.64
CA PRO A 14 50.70 -7.85 -25.31
C PRO A 14 50.40 -9.15 -26.10
N ALA A 15 49.14 -9.50 -26.28
CA ALA A 15 48.73 -10.45 -27.31
C ALA A 15 47.49 -9.92 -28.02
N THR A 16 47.74 -9.37 -29.20
CA THR A 16 46.74 -8.99 -30.20
C THR A 16 46.07 -10.25 -30.74
N VAL A 17 44.75 -10.38 -30.59
CA VAL A 17 43.94 -11.11 -31.57
C VAL A 17 42.63 -10.38 -31.81
N ARG A 18 42.44 -10.03 -33.08
CA ARG A 18 41.26 -9.36 -33.65
C ARG A 18 40.08 -10.33 -33.64
N GLY A 19 38.97 -9.91 -33.05
CA GLY A 19 37.65 -10.51 -33.21
C GLY A 19 36.56 -9.44 -33.02
N LEU A 20 36.11 -8.84 -34.12
CA LEU A 20 34.85 -8.09 -34.24
C LEU A 20 33.70 -9.13 -34.21
N LEU A 21 32.49 -8.99 -33.66
CA LEU A 21 31.60 -7.86 -33.42
C LEU A 21 30.70 -8.14 -32.18
N PRO A 22 30.05 -7.11 -31.61
CA PRO A 22 29.21 -7.18 -30.42
C PRO A 22 27.77 -7.57 -30.79
N VAL A 23 27.10 -8.38 -29.98
CA VAL A 23 25.64 -8.48 -30.04
C VAL A 23 25.06 -8.49 -28.64
N ALA A 24 24.68 -7.28 -28.23
CA ALA A 24 23.53 -6.95 -27.40
C ALA A 24 23.31 -7.80 -26.15
N ALA A 25 23.69 -7.20 -25.01
CA ALA A 25 23.05 -7.48 -23.73
C ALA A 25 21.52 -7.47 -23.91
N LEU A 26 20.91 -8.64 -23.82
CA LEU A 26 19.46 -8.80 -23.78
C LEU A 26 18.98 -8.38 -22.38
N PHE A 27 19.01 -7.07 -22.11
CA PHE A 27 18.21 -6.46 -21.07
C PHE A 27 16.75 -6.67 -21.49
N LEU A 28 16.06 -7.63 -20.86
CA LEU A 28 14.61 -7.71 -20.95
C LEU A 28 14.06 -6.41 -20.36
N LEU A 29 13.75 -5.46 -21.25
CA LEU A 29 13.02 -4.25 -20.94
C LEU A 29 11.65 -4.69 -20.43
N VAL A 30 11.49 -4.69 -19.11
CA VAL A 30 10.17 -4.71 -18.52
C VAL A 30 9.54 -3.37 -18.89
N LEU A 31 8.58 -3.39 -19.82
CA LEU A 31 7.72 -2.25 -20.11
C LEU A 31 6.81 -2.04 -18.90
N SER A 32 7.33 -1.39 -17.86
CA SER A 32 6.51 -0.88 -16.77
C SER A 32 5.74 0.33 -17.27
N SER A 33 4.63 0.07 -17.95
CA SER A 33 3.58 1.05 -18.18
C SER A 33 2.86 1.30 -16.86
N GLY A 34 3.35 2.26 -16.09
CA GLY A 34 2.68 2.77 -14.90
C GLY A 34 2.89 4.27 -14.86
N ALA A 35 1.89 5.01 -15.33
CA ALA A 35 1.84 6.47 -15.33
C ALA A 35 2.17 7.04 -13.93
N ASP A 36 2.68 8.28 -13.92
CA ASP A 36 2.83 9.13 -12.73
C ASP A 36 1.70 8.87 -11.71
N GLY A 37 2.04 8.17 -10.62
CA GLY A 37 1.02 7.64 -9.72
C GLY A 37 1.62 7.17 -8.41
N GLN A 38 1.11 7.70 -7.31
CA GLN A 38 1.46 7.39 -5.93
C GLN A 38 1.68 5.87 -5.73
N PRO A 39 2.74 5.44 -5.01
CA PRO A 39 3.07 4.02 -4.89
C PRO A 39 1.92 3.22 -4.26
N CYS A 40 1.46 2.18 -4.97
CA CYS A 40 0.48 1.21 -4.48
C CYS A 40 1.09 0.33 -3.37
N PRO A 41 0.31 -0.13 -2.38
CA PRO A 41 0.82 -1.08 -1.37
C PRO A 41 1.25 -2.41 -2.01
N ALA A 42 2.37 -2.98 -1.57
CA ALA A 42 2.93 -4.20 -2.17
C ALA A 42 2.03 -5.45 -2.06
N GLN A 43 1.11 -5.48 -1.08
CA GLN A 43 0.15 -6.57 -0.90
C GLN A 43 -1.17 -6.32 -1.62
N CYS A 44 -1.34 -5.17 -2.29
CA CYS A 44 -2.61 -4.75 -2.87
C CYS A 44 -2.49 -4.54 -4.37
N SER A 45 -3.62 -4.65 -5.06
CA SER A 45 -3.75 -4.30 -6.47
C SER A 45 -4.46 -2.95 -6.59
N CYS A 46 -3.83 -2.00 -7.28
CA CYS A 46 -4.41 -0.69 -7.54
C CYS A 46 -4.83 -0.60 -9.01
N THR A 47 -6.09 -0.29 -9.27
CA THR A 47 -6.62 -0.11 -10.63
C THR A 47 -7.43 1.18 -10.67
N GLY A 48 -6.88 2.21 -11.32
CA GLY A 48 -7.46 3.56 -11.29
C GLY A 48 -7.51 4.12 -9.87
N THR A 49 -8.71 4.41 -9.36
CA THR A 49 -8.97 4.90 -7.99
C THR A 49 -9.43 3.79 -7.03
N THR A 50 -9.40 2.52 -7.46
CA THR A 50 -9.75 1.37 -6.63
C THR A 50 -8.50 0.67 -6.12
N VAL A 51 -8.49 0.39 -4.82
CA VAL A 51 -7.43 -0.35 -4.12
C VAL A 51 -8.03 -1.63 -3.55
N ASP A 52 -7.57 -2.76 -4.06
CA ASP A 52 -8.00 -4.10 -3.64
C ASP A 52 -6.90 -4.78 -2.82
N CYS A 53 -7.19 -5.02 -1.55
CA CYS A 53 -6.33 -5.71 -0.59
C CYS A 53 -7.05 -6.94 0.00
N HIS A 54 -8.00 -7.53 -0.73
CA HIS A 54 -8.79 -8.66 -0.25
C HIS A 54 -7.92 -9.90 0.04
N GLY A 55 -8.14 -10.54 1.19
CA GLY A 55 -7.59 -11.89 1.45
C GLY A 55 -6.07 -11.93 1.67
N GLN A 56 -5.43 -10.79 1.95
CA GLN A 56 -3.97 -10.66 2.04
C GLN A 56 -3.40 -11.00 3.43
N GLY A 57 -4.27 -11.41 4.38
CA GLY A 57 -3.87 -11.74 5.74
C GLY A 57 -3.35 -10.55 6.55
N LEU A 58 -3.72 -9.32 6.15
CA LEU A 58 -3.22 -8.08 6.74
C LEU A 58 -3.63 -7.99 8.21
N ARG A 59 -2.68 -7.61 9.07
CA ARG A 59 -2.93 -7.38 10.51
C ARG A 59 -3.21 -5.91 10.83
N SER A 60 -2.86 -5.01 9.91
CA SER A 60 -3.06 -3.57 9.99
C SER A 60 -3.34 -3.00 8.61
N VAL A 61 -3.96 -1.83 8.54
CA VAL A 61 -4.18 -1.12 7.28
C VAL A 61 -2.83 -0.69 6.69
N PRO A 62 -2.58 -0.91 5.39
CA PRO A 62 -1.32 -0.52 4.75
C PRO A 62 -1.19 1.02 4.68
N ARG A 63 0.00 1.55 4.98
CA ARG A 63 0.24 3.01 5.08
C ARG A 63 0.33 3.74 3.74
N ASN A 64 0.55 3.02 2.65
CA ASN A 64 0.81 3.58 1.33
C ASN A 64 -0.44 3.55 0.44
N ILE A 65 -1.62 3.85 1.00
CA ILE A 65 -2.85 3.93 0.20
C ILE A 65 -2.87 5.27 -0.56
N PRO A 66 -3.08 5.28 -1.88
CA PRO A 66 -3.21 6.50 -2.67
C PRO A 66 -4.30 7.44 -2.14
N ARG A 67 -4.04 8.75 -2.07
CA ARG A 67 -5.00 9.74 -1.52
C ARG A 67 -6.22 9.98 -2.40
N ASN A 68 -6.12 9.63 -3.69
CA ASN A 68 -7.21 9.68 -4.66
C ASN A 68 -8.06 8.40 -4.69
N THR A 69 -7.87 7.48 -3.73
CA THR A 69 -8.65 6.24 -3.65
C THR A 69 -10.12 6.56 -3.36
N GLU A 70 -11.02 6.07 -4.21
CA GLU A 70 -12.47 6.16 -4.04
C GLU A 70 -13.06 4.89 -3.44
N ARG A 71 -12.44 3.74 -3.71
CA ARG A 71 -12.88 2.44 -3.24
C ARG A 71 -11.72 1.67 -2.64
N LEU A 72 -11.87 1.26 -1.39
CA LEU A 72 -10.90 0.46 -0.67
C LEU A 72 -11.54 -0.84 -0.19
N ASP A 73 -11.02 -1.96 -0.70
CA ASP A 73 -11.39 -3.30 -0.27
C ASP A 73 -10.31 -3.88 0.64
N LEU A 74 -10.65 -4.08 1.91
CA LEU A 74 -9.81 -4.71 2.93
C LEU A 74 -10.50 -5.95 3.52
N ASN A 75 -11.44 -6.55 2.78
CA ASN A 75 -12.20 -7.71 3.24
C ASN A 75 -11.29 -8.95 3.44
N ALA A 76 -11.76 -9.90 4.25
CA ALA A 76 -11.11 -11.19 4.48
C ALA A 76 -9.65 -11.04 4.96
N ASN A 77 -9.40 -10.09 5.86
CA ASN A 77 -8.09 -9.86 6.46
C ASN A 77 -8.12 -10.17 7.97
N ASN A 78 -7.00 -9.95 8.66
CA ASN A 78 -6.86 -10.16 10.09
C ASN A 78 -6.72 -8.83 10.85
N LEU A 79 -7.39 -7.76 10.38
CA LEU A 79 -7.33 -6.46 11.02
C LEU A 79 -7.97 -6.53 12.40
N THR A 80 -7.25 -6.08 13.45
CA THR A 80 -7.75 -6.11 14.83
C THR A 80 -8.15 -4.74 15.36
N LYS A 81 -7.49 -3.68 14.88
CA LYS A 81 -7.70 -2.31 15.33
C LYS A 81 -7.66 -1.38 14.14
N ILE A 82 -8.49 -0.34 14.19
CA ILE A 82 -8.48 0.76 13.22
C ILE A 82 -8.08 2.03 13.97
N THR A 83 -7.00 2.67 13.52
CA THR A 83 -6.44 3.88 14.12
C THR A 83 -6.82 5.14 13.36
N LYS A 84 -6.64 6.31 13.98
CA LYS A 84 -6.81 7.61 13.31
C LYS A 84 -5.91 7.77 12.07
N ALA A 85 -4.74 7.15 12.08
CA ALA A 85 -3.77 7.26 11.00
C ALA A 85 -4.09 6.39 9.78
N ASP A 86 -4.87 5.31 9.96
CA ASP A 86 -5.08 4.28 8.94
C ASP A 86 -5.79 4.81 7.69
N PHE A 87 -6.71 5.75 7.87
CA PHE A 87 -7.49 6.36 6.79
C PHE A 87 -7.26 7.88 6.67
N ALA A 88 -6.17 8.37 7.27
CA ALA A 88 -5.87 9.79 7.29
C ALA A 88 -5.66 10.33 5.87
N GLY A 89 -6.34 11.44 5.56
CA GLY A 89 -6.22 12.10 4.25
C GLY A 89 -6.92 11.41 3.07
N LEU A 90 -7.64 10.29 3.26
CA LEU A 90 -8.45 9.64 2.22
C LEU A 90 -9.80 10.35 2.01
N ARG A 91 -9.75 11.64 1.63
CA ARG A 91 -10.93 12.51 1.57
C ARG A 91 -11.96 12.13 0.51
N HIS A 92 -11.48 11.48 -0.57
CA HIS A 92 -12.28 11.05 -1.71
C HIS A 92 -12.82 9.62 -1.57
N LEU A 93 -12.56 8.95 -0.43
CA LEU A 93 -13.01 7.58 -0.24
C LEU A 93 -14.54 7.54 -0.08
N ARG A 94 -15.20 6.83 -0.99
CA ARG A 94 -16.66 6.67 -1.04
C ARG A 94 -17.10 5.32 -0.50
N VAL A 95 -16.30 4.28 -0.73
CA VAL A 95 -16.61 2.91 -0.34
C VAL A 95 -15.45 2.31 0.44
N LEU A 96 -15.74 1.92 1.69
CA LEU A 96 -14.80 1.23 2.56
C LEU A 96 -15.37 -0.13 2.96
N GLN A 97 -14.69 -1.20 2.57
CA GLN A 97 -15.09 -2.56 2.88
C GLN A 97 -14.08 -3.19 3.86
N LEU A 98 -14.55 -3.53 5.04
CA LEU A 98 -13.77 -4.10 6.15
C LEU A 98 -14.42 -5.39 6.67
N MET A 99 -15.15 -6.10 5.82
CA MET A 99 -15.88 -7.31 6.20
C MET A 99 -14.92 -8.47 6.47
N GLU A 100 -15.36 -9.44 7.26
CA GLU A 100 -14.57 -10.66 7.52
C GLU A 100 -13.17 -10.35 8.05
N ASN A 101 -13.14 -9.48 9.06
CA ASN A 101 -11.94 -9.12 9.79
C ASN A 101 -12.13 -9.45 11.28
N LYS A 102 -11.15 -9.09 12.11
CA LYS A 102 -11.17 -9.35 13.57
C LYS A 102 -11.18 -8.05 14.35
N ILE A 103 -11.79 -7.00 13.79
CA ILE A 103 -11.70 -5.65 14.36
C ILE A 103 -12.46 -5.64 15.68
N THR A 104 -11.76 -5.34 16.77
CA THR A 104 -12.33 -5.22 18.12
C THR A 104 -12.51 -3.77 18.53
N THR A 105 -11.68 -2.87 17.99
CA THR A 105 -11.60 -1.48 18.43
C THR A 105 -11.37 -0.56 17.24
N ILE A 106 -12.16 0.50 17.17
CA ILE A 106 -11.99 1.61 16.24
C ILE A 106 -11.66 2.83 17.08
N GLU A 107 -10.59 3.56 16.77
CA GLU A 107 -10.21 4.77 17.51
C GLU A 107 -11.16 5.93 17.23
N ARG A 108 -11.29 6.83 18.19
CA ARG A 108 -12.07 8.06 18.02
C ARG A 108 -11.47 8.90 16.88
N GLY A 109 -12.31 9.24 15.91
CA GLY A 109 -11.90 10.01 14.75
C GLY A 109 -11.19 9.21 13.66
N ALA A 110 -11.19 7.87 13.73
CA ALA A 110 -10.68 7.01 12.64
C ALA A 110 -11.26 7.34 11.26
N PHE A 111 -12.52 7.79 11.21
CA PHE A 111 -13.22 8.15 9.98
C PHE A 111 -13.38 9.66 9.80
N GLN A 112 -12.68 10.49 10.59
CA GLN A 112 -12.88 11.95 10.62
C GLN A 112 -12.61 12.62 9.27
N ASP A 113 -11.65 12.10 8.51
CA ASP A 113 -11.19 12.65 7.22
C ASP A 113 -11.99 12.10 6.02
N LEU A 114 -12.82 11.07 6.22
CA LEU A 114 -13.57 10.38 5.17
C LEU A 114 -14.84 11.17 4.78
N LYS A 115 -14.65 12.38 4.26
CA LYS A 115 -15.73 13.35 3.98
C LYS A 115 -16.72 12.87 2.93
N GLU A 116 -16.26 12.06 1.99
CA GLU A 116 -17.08 11.54 0.89
C GLU A 116 -17.58 10.12 1.11
N LEU A 117 -17.39 9.56 2.32
CA LEU A 117 -17.77 8.18 2.59
C LEU A 117 -19.28 7.99 2.50
N GLU A 118 -19.69 7.13 1.60
CA GLU A 118 -21.07 6.81 1.31
C GLU A 118 -21.46 5.45 1.90
N ARG A 119 -20.53 4.48 1.80
CA ARG A 119 -20.75 3.09 2.19
C ARG A 119 -19.60 2.59 3.04
N LEU A 120 -19.90 2.21 4.27
CA LEU A 120 -19.02 1.47 5.16
C LEU A 120 -19.58 0.06 5.32
N ARG A 121 -18.73 -0.96 5.33
CA ARG A 121 -19.15 -2.33 5.63
C ARG A 121 -18.24 -2.93 6.70
N LEU A 122 -18.80 -3.20 7.87
CA LEU A 122 -18.08 -3.77 9.02
C LEU A 122 -18.61 -5.16 9.42
N ASN A 123 -19.38 -5.81 8.55
CA ASN A 123 -19.98 -7.12 8.84
C ASN A 123 -18.93 -8.19 9.17
N ARG A 124 -19.30 -9.17 10.00
CA ARG A 124 -18.40 -10.27 10.39
C ARG A 124 -17.07 -9.74 10.99
N ASN A 125 -17.20 -8.84 11.98
CA ASN A 125 -16.12 -8.38 12.86
C ASN A 125 -16.49 -8.62 14.33
N ASN A 126 -15.56 -8.37 15.23
CA ASN A 126 -15.71 -8.57 16.68
C ASN A 126 -15.86 -7.24 17.43
N LEU A 127 -16.59 -6.30 16.83
CA LEU A 127 -16.77 -4.95 17.37
C LEU A 127 -17.64 -5.01 18.63
N ALA A 128 -17.05 -4.67 19.78
CA ALA A 128 -17.77 -4.64 21.05
C ALA A 128 -18.37 -3.26 21.35
N VAL A 129 -17.67 -2.17 20.97
CA VAL A 129 -18.06 -0.80 21.30
C VAL A 129 -17.70 0.13 20.14
N PHE A 130 -18.61 1.05 19.82
CA PHE A 130 -18.34 2.18 18.93
C PHE A 130 -17.97 3.42 19.75
N PRO A 131 -16.87 4.13 19.42
CA PRO A 131 -16.58 5.41 20.01
C PRO A 131 -17.72 6.40 19.75
N GLU A 132 -18.02 7.23 20.75
CA GLU A 132 -18.89 8.38 20.52
C GLU A 132 -18.31 9.28 19.41
N LEU A 133 -19.20 9.83 18.59
CA LEU A 133 -18.86 10.75 17.50
C LEU A 133 -17.99 10.15 16.38
N LEU A 134 -17.93 8.83 16.25
CA LEU A 134 -17.17 8.16 15.19
C LEU A 134 -17.54 8.65 13.78
N PHE A 135 -18.82 8.96 13.56
CA PHE A 135 -19.38 9.37 12.26
C PHE A 135 -19.50 10.88 12.06
N LEU A 136 -18.98 11.70 12.99
CA LEU A 136 -19.10 13.16 12.91
C LEU A 136 -18.44 13.73 11.64
N GLY A 137 -17.43 13.04 11.10
CA GLY A 137 -16.73 13.44 9.88
C GLY A 137 -17.36 12.93 8.58
N THR A 138 -18.24 11.94 8.64
CA THR A 138 -18.76 11.19 7.48
C THR A 138 -20.20 11.62 7.15
N THR A 139 -20.38 12.86 6.67
CA THR A 139 -21.70 13.46 6.47
C THR A 139 -22.49 12.85 5.31
N LYS A 140 -21.83 12.15 4.38
CA LYS A 140 -22.46 11.48 3.23
C LYS A 140 -22.79 10.00 3.49
N LEU A 141 -22.52 9.49 4.69
CA LEU A 141 -22.71 8.08 5.00
C LEU A 141 -24.21 7.75 5.04
N TYR A 142 -24.67 6.91 4.11
CA TYR A 142 -26.06 6.44 4.08
C TYR A 142 -26.18 4.92 4.29
N ARG A 143 -25.05 4.18 4.33
CA ARG A 143 -25.05 2.73 4.52
C ARG A 143 -23.87 2.25 5.37
N LEU A 144 -24.20 1.45 6.39
CA LEU A 144 -23.28 0.80 7.35
C LEU A 144 -23.42 -0.74 7.28
#